data_AF-A0A1V1SS39-F1
#
_entry.id   AF-A0A1V1SS39-F1
#
_cell.length_a   1.000
_cell.length_b   1.000
_cell.length_c   1.000
_cell.angle_alpha   90.00
_cell.angle_beta   90.00
_cell.angle_gamma   90.00
#
_symmetry.space_group_name_H-M   'P 1'
#
loop_
_entity.id
_entity.type
_entity.pdbx_description
1 polymer ?
#
loop_
_entity_poly.entity_id
_entity_poly.type
_entity_poly.pdbx_seq_one_letter_code
_entity_poly.pdbx_strand_id
1 'polypeptide(L)'
;MSWAQGNEGGKLGIDQGCVLGGAATENNSKFYLECVQSVQNLKGLPPATVFTCGFDPLRDVGVEYASKLQKAGNEVVWRHYGDLTHGFLQMAPWSEDAMKAMKDVALLVKKFTN
;
A
#
# COMPACT_ATOMS: atom_id res chain seq x y z
N MET A 1 59.52 10.27 14.08
CA MET A 1 58.58 9.93 15.17
C MET A 1 57.23 9.68 14.48
N SER A 2 56.82 8.50 13.99
CA SER A 2 56.71 7.13 14.51
C SER A 2 55.61 6.91 15.57
N TRP A 3 54.58 6.13 15.15
CA TRP A 3 53.53 5.36 15.86
C TRP A 3 52.33 6.15 16.46
N ALA A 4 51.06 5.71 16.30
CA ALA A 4 50.55 4.34 16.19
C ALA A 4 49.37 4.13 15.20
N GLN A 5 49.23 2.87 14.75
CA GLN A 5 48.25 2.26 13.82
C GLN A 5 46.98 1.72 14.51
N GLY A 6 45.92 1.52 13.72
CA GLY A 6 44.77 0.61 13.95
C GLY A 6 43.66 1.14 14.87
N ASN A 7 42.35 0.92 14.66
CA ASN A 7 41.62 0.07 13.73
C ASN A 7 40.18 0.61 13.58
N GLU A 8 39.66 0.50 12.35
CA GLU A 8 38.26 0.29 11.93
C GLU A 8 37.09 1.12 12.53
N GLY A 9 36.50 1.93 11.64
CA GLY A 9 35.06 1.87 11.35
C GLY A 9 34.12 2.63 12.29
N GLY A 10 33.74 3.86 11.91
CA GLY A 10 32.72 4.59 12.68
C GLY A 10 32.19 5.88 12.07
N LYS A 11 31.28 5.74 11.11
CA LYS A 11 30.13 6.62 10.79
C LYS A 11 30.41 8.08 10.40
N LEU A 12 29.83 8.46 9.25
CA LEU A 12 28.63 9.32 9.18
C LEU A 12 28.21 9.44 7.70
N GLY A 13 27.30 8.56 7.29
CA GLY A 13 26.63 8.60 5.99
C GLY A 13 25.13 8.45 6.20
N ILE A 14 24.43 9.54 5.89
CA ILE A 14 22.99 9.69 5.76
C ILE A 14 22.41 8.71 4.73
N ASP A 15 22.03 7.52 5.17
CA ASP A 15 21.07 6.66 4.47
C ASP A 15 20.53 5.63 5.46
N GLN A 16 19.24 5.31 5.37
CA GLN A 16 18.45 4.37 6.20
C GLN A 16 17.75 4.94 7.45
N GLY A 17 16.49 5.31 7.26
CA GLY A 17 15.42 5.15 8.25
C GLY A 17 14.17 4.75 7.46
N CYS A 18 13.62 3.54 7.54
CA CYS A 18 13.33 2.73 8.71
C CYS A 18 13.70 1.26 8.40
N VAL A 19 14.75 0.74 9.05
CA VAL A 19 15.06 -0.70 9.02
C VAL A 19 14.43 -1.32 10.26
N LEU A 20 13.24 -1.90 10.09
CA LEU A 20 12.75 -2.90 11.05
C LEU A 20 13.40 -4.24 10.69
N GLY A 21 14.63 -4.42 11.16
CA GLY A 21 15.34 -5.69 11.11
C GLY A 21 15.04 -6.49 12.39
N GLY A 22 14.22 -7.53 12.26
CA GLY A 22 14.06 -8.57 13.27
C GLY A 22 13.74 -9.87 12.57
N ALA A 23 14.70 -10.80 12.55
CA ALA A 23 14.47 -12.17 12.11
C ALA A 23 13.46 -12.84 13.07
N ALA A 24 12.24 -13.08 12.59
CA ALA A 24 11.22 -13.80 13.33
C ALA A 24 11.11 -15.23 12.80
N THR A 25 11.82 -16.14 13.44
CA THR A 25 11.53 -17.57 13.44
C THR A 25 10.26 -17.80 14.27
N GLU A 26 9.25 -18.44 13.66
CA GLU A 26 8.17 -19.24 14.28
C GLU A 26 7.34 -18.57 15.39
N ASN A 27 6.28 -17.85 15.00
CA ASN A 27 4.90 -18.16 15.44
C ASN A 27 3.87 -17.26 14.77
N ASN A 28 2.72 -17.87 14.48
CA ASN A 28 1.69 -17.51 13.52
C ASN A 28 0.78 -16.33 13.95
N SER A 29 1.34 -15.18 14.34
CA SER A 29 0.58 -13.94 14.56
C SER A 29 1.04 -12.84 13.61
N LYS A 30 0.95 -13.10 12.30
CA LYS A 30 1.07 -12.04 11.30
C LYS A 30 -0.10 -11.07 11.49
N PHE A 31 0.15 -9.90 12.09
CA PHE A 31 -0.73 -8.76 11.93
C PHE A 31 -0.78 -8.42 10.42
N TYR A 32 -1.88 -8.81 9.76
CA TYR A 32 -2.13 -8.51 8.35
C TYR A 32 -2.51 -7.03 8.20
N LEU A 33 -1.53 -6.14 8.27
CA LEU A 33 -1.71 -4.77 7.79
C LEU A 33 -1.19 -4.70 6.35
N GLU A 34 -2.01 -4.18 5.44
CA GLU A 34 -1.68 -4.13 4.00
C GLU A 34 -0.42 -3.29 3.73
N CYS A 35 -0.22 -2.23 4.51
CA CYS A 35 0.99 -1.40 4.54
C CYS A 35 2.24 -2.21 4.95
N VAL A 36 2.13 -3.31 5.70
CA VAL A 36 3.31 -4.05 6.18
C VAL A 36 3.81 -5.09 5.16
N GLN A 37 3.04 -5.36 4.10
CA GLN A 37 3.44 -6.35 3.08
C GLN A 37 4.67 -5.87 2.29
N SER A 38 5.64 -6.77 2.13
CA SER A 38 6.82 -6.52 1.30
C SER A 38 6.46 -6.66 -0.18
N VAL A 39 7.12 -5.89 -1.04
CA VAL A 39 6.88 -5.93 -2.51
C VAL A 39 7.12 -7.33 -3.08
N GLN A 40 8.07 -8.10 -2.54
CA GLN A 40 8.34 -9.46 -3.02
C GLN A 40 7.18 -10.41 -2.75
N ASN A 41 6.50 -10.27 -1.60
CA ASN A 41 5.36 -11.10 -1.24
C ASN A 41 4.09 -10.78 -2.04
N LEU A 42 4.08 -9.64 -2.74
CA LEU A 42 2.95 -9.18 -3.53
C LEU A 42 3.07 -9.52 -5.02
N LYS A 43 4.14 -10.20 -5.45
CA LYS A 43 4.35 -10.56 -6.86
C LYS A 43 3.39 -11.65 -7.32
N GLY A 44 2.89 -11.52 -8.55
CA GLY A 44 2.07 -12.55 -9.20
C GLY A 44 0.65 -12.64 -8.67
N LEU A 45 0.17 -11.60 -8.00
CA LEU A 45 -1.22 -11.51 -7.56
C LEU A 45 -2.14 -11.20 -8.76
N PRO A 46 -3.45 -11.51 -8.66
CA PRO A 46 -4.41 -11.15 -9.69
C PRO A 46 -4.45 -9.64 -9.93
N PRO A 47 -4.89 -9.20 -11.12
CA PRO A 47 -5.16 -7.79 -11.39
C PRO A 47 -6.08 -7.19 -10.32
N ALA A 48 -5.71 -6.02 -9.82
CA ALA A 48 -6.39 -5.39 -8.69
C ALA A 48 -6.87 -3.97 -9.04
N THR A 49 -8.07 -3.63 -8.59
CA THR A 49 -8.52 -2.24 -8.57
C THR A 49 -8.58 -1.75 -7.14
N VAL A 50 -7.89 -0.65 -6.83
CA VAL A 50 -7.82 -0.06 -5.48
C VAL A 50 -8.52 1.30 -5.49
N PHE A 51 -9.47 1.47 -4.57
CA PHE A 51 -10.22 2.71 -4.39
C PHE A 51 -9.87 3.32 -3.04
N THR A 52 -9.67 4.64 -3.02
CA THR A 52 -9.40 5.40 -1.80
C THR A 52 -10.31 6.61 -1.73
N CYS A 53 -10.66 7.05 -0.52
CA CYS A 53 -11.51 8.23 -0.32
C CYS A 53 -10.76 9.31 0.46
N GLY A 54 -11.15 10.58 0.31
CA GLY A 54 -10.47 11.69 0.97
C GLY A 54 -10.66 11.69 2.48
N PHE A 55 -11.88 11.40 2.94
CA PHE A 55 -12.26 11.34 4.35
C PHE A 55 -12.27 9.89 4.87
N ASP A 56 -11.21 9.14 4.58
CA ASP A 56 -11.04 7.75 4.99
C ASP A 56 -9.75 7.60 5.81
N PRO A 57 -9.80 7.11 7.06
CA PRO A 57 -8.59 6.85 7.86
C PRO A 57 -7.64 5.83 7.21
N LEU A 58 -8.15 4.95 6.33
CA LEU A 58 -7.38 3.94 5.62
C LEU A 58 -6.81 4.45 4.29
N ARG A 59 -7.04 5.73 3.94
CA ARG A 59 -6.60 6.32 2.67
C ARG A 59 -5.13 6.06 2.40
N ASP A 60 -4.27 6.40 3.36
CA ASP A 60 -2.83 6.35 3.17
C ASP A 60 -2.32 4.90 3.05
N VAL A 61 -2.99 3.97 3.74
CA VAL A 61 -2.74 2.51 3.62
C VAL A 61 -3.10 2.02 2.21
N GLY A 62 -4.25 2.43 1.68
CA GLY A 62 -4.68 2.07 0.33
C GLY A 62 -3.76 2.62 -0.76
N VAL A 63 -3.29 3.86 -0.60
CA VAL A 63 -2.31 4.48 -1.52
C VAL A 63 -0.99 3.69 -1.51
N GLU A 64 -0.49 3.37 -0.33
CA GLU A 64 0.75 2.61 -0.21
C GLU A 64 0.62 1.21 -0.79
N TYR A 65 -0.48 0.52 -0.53
CA TYR A 65 -0.74 -0.82 -1.07
C TYR A 65 -0.80 -0.82 -2.59
N ALA A 66 -1.53 0.13 -3.19
CA ALA A 66 -1.57 0.29 -4.65
C ALA A 66 -0.17 0.54 -5.24
N SER A 67 0.62 1.40 -4.60
CA SER A 67 2.01 1.65 -5.01
C SER A 67 2.87 0.39 -4.95
N LYS A 68 2.73 -0.41 -3.89
CA LYS A 68 3.50 -1.65 -3.72
C LYS A 68 3.09 -2.72 -4.73
N LEU A 69 1.80 -2.86 -5.02
CA LEU A 69 1.32 -3.79 -6.06
C LEU A 69 1.85 -3.40 -7.44
N GLN A 70 1.89 -2.11 -7.78
CA GLN A 70 2.49 -1.63 -9.03
C GLN A 70 4.00 -1.90 -9.08
N LYS A 71 4.73 -1.61 -7.99
CA LYS A 71 6.17 -1.90 -7.88
C LYS A 71 6.49 -3.40 -7.97
N ALA A 72 5.58 -4.26 -7.53
CA ALA A 72 5.70 -5.71 -7.66
C ALA A 72 5.46 -6.20 -9.11
N GLY A 73 5.01 -5.33 -10.01
CA GLY A 73 4.76 -5.64 -11.42
C GLY A 73 3.35 -6.17 -11.70
N ASN A 74 2.41 -6.05 -10.76
CA ASN A 74 1.03 -6.47 -11.00
C ASN A 74 0.26 -5.41 -11.81
N GLU A 75 -0.81 -5.84 -12.48
CA GLU A 75 -1.75 -4.93 -13.12
C GLU A 75 -2.64 -4.28 -12.06
N VAL A 76 -2.54 -2.95 -11.91
CA VAL A 76 -3.24 -2.21 -10.88
C VAL A 76 -3.88 -0.96 -11.44
N VAL A 77 -5.19 -0.82 -11.21
CA VAL A 77 -5.92 0.43 -11.43
C VAL A 77 -6.19 1.07 -10.08
N TRP A 78 -5.69 2.29 -9.86
CA TRP A 78 -5.97 3.05 -8.65
C TRP A 78 -6.84 4.27 -8.95
N ARG A 79 -7.84 4.53 -8.10
CA ARG A 79 -8.71 5.70 -8.19
C ARG A 79 -8.97 6.30 -6.81
N HIS A 80 -8.99 7.64 -6.77
CA HIS A 80 -9.18 8.42 -5.55
C HIS A 80 -10.44 9.30 -5.65
N TYR A 81 -11.27 9.26 -4.62
CA TYR A 81 -12.48 10.08 -4.51
C TYR A 81 -12.34 11.05 -3.32
N GLY A 82 -11.92 12.29 -3.58
CA GLY A 82 -11.59 13.26 -2.54
C GLY A 82 -12.77 13.66 -1.63
N ASP A 83 -13.98 13.72 -2.19
CA ASP A 83 -15.15 14.23 -1.47
C ASP A 83 -15.94 13.12 -0.74
N LEU A 84 -15.51 11.86 -0.85
CA LEU A 84 -16.20 10.72 -0.27
C LEU A 84 -15.58 10.28 1.06
N THR A 85 -16.40 9.61 1.86
CA THR A 85 -16.01 9.00 3.14
C THR A 85 -15.72 7.51 2.96
N HIS A 86 -15.12 6.91 3.99
CA HIS A 86 -15.06 5.47 4.11
C HIS A 86 -16.47 4.84 3.97
N GLY A 87 -16.56 3.72 3.23
CA GLY A 87 -17.82 3.01 3.05
C GLY A 87 -18.81 3.61 2.04
N PHE A 88 -18.38 4.52 1.16
CA PHE A 88 -19.27 5.21 0.20
C PHE A 88 -20.18 4.28 -0.65
N LEU A 89 -19.76 3.04 -0.92
CA LEU A 89 -20.59 2.07 -1.66
C LEU A 89 -21.93 1.80 -1.00
N GLN A 90 -21.96 1.77 0.34
CA GLN A 90 -23.19 1.58 1.10
C GLN A 90 -24.07 2.83 1.06
N MET A 91 -23.48 4.01 0.82
CA MET A 91 -24.18 5.29 0.83
C MET A 91 -24.82 5.64 -0.52
N ALA A 92 -24.61 4.83 -1.56
CA ALA A 92 -25.10 5.09 -2.91
C ALA A 92 -26.61 5.43 -2.99
N PRO A 93 -27.53 4.80 -2.22
CA PRO A 93 -28.95 5.19 -2.25
C PRO A 93 -29.25 6.60 -1.73
N TRP A 94 -28.34 7.19 -0.95
CA TRP A 94 -28.57 8.46 -0.23
C TRP A 94 -27.68 9.61 -0.70
N SER A 95 -26.66 9.34 -1.52
CA SER A 95 -25.75 10.36 -2.05
C SER A 95 -25.54 10.16 -3.55
N GLU A 96 -25.78 11.23 -4.31
CA GLU A 96 -25.57 11.23 -5.76
C GLU A 96 -24.11 10.98 -6.13
N ASP A 97 -23.17 11.54 -5.37
CA ASP A 97 -21.74 11.38 -5.64
C ASP A 97 -21.27 9.96 -5.28
N ALA A 98 -21.82 9.37 -4.22
CA ALA A 98 -21.62 7.96 -3.92
C ALA A 98 -22.18 7.04 -5.02
N MET A 99 -23.36 7.35 -5.57
CA MET A 99 -23.95 6.61 -6.69
C MET A 99 -23.09 6.72 -7.96
N LYS A 100 -22.55 7.90 -8.28
CA LYS A 100 -21.62 8.09 -9.41
C LYS A 100 -20.37 7.24 -9.22
N ALA A 101 -19.75 7.29 -8.04
CA ALA A 101 -18.55 6.50 -7.73
C ALA A 101 -18.83 4.99 -7.76
N MET A 102 -19.99 4.53 -7.28
CA MET A 102 -20.39 3.12 -7.36
C MET A 102 -20.53 2.64 -8.80
N LYS A 103 -21.14 3.44 -9.69
CA LYS A 103 -21.23 3.10 -11.12
C LYS A 103 -19.85 3.01 -11.77
N ASP A 104 -18.95 3.91 -11.42
CA ASP A 104 -17.57 3.90 -11.90
C ASP A 104 -16.79 2.67 -11.42
N VAL A 105 -16.94 2.28 -10.15
CA VAL A 105 -16.40 1.02 -9.61
C VAL A 105 -16.91 -0.17 -10.43
N ALA A 106 -18.21 -0.25 -10.70
CA ALA A 106 -18.78 -1.34 -11.49
C ALA A 106 -18.22 -1.41 -12.92
N LEU A 107 -18.03 -0.26 -13.58
CA LEU A 107 -17.42 -0.19 -14.90
C LEU A 107 -15.95 -0.65 -14.89
N LEU A 108 -15.21 -0.33 -13.83
CA LEU A 108 -13.81 -0.74 -13.68
C LEU A 108 -13.66 -2.23 -13.39
N VAL A 109 -14.48 -2.78 -12.50
CA VAL A 109 -14.48 -4.23 -12.21
C VAL A 109 -14.85 -5.04 -13.45
N LYS A 110 -15.83 -4.57 -14.24
CA LYS A 110 -16.23 -5.22 -15.49
C LYS A 110 -15.08 -5.45 -16.46
N LYS A 111 -14.05 -4.59 -16.47
CA LYS A 111 -12.86 -4.76 -17.33
C LYS A 111 -12.11 -6.06 -17.06
N PHE A 112 -12.19 -6.59 -15.84
CA PHE A 112 -11.48 -7.79 -15.42
C PHE A 112 -12.34 -9.06 -15.46
N THR A 113 -13.64 -8.95 -15.76
CA THR A 113 -14.60 -10.08 -15.74
C THR A 113 -15.10 -10.44 -17.13
N ASN A 114 -14.28 -10.27 -18.17
CA ASN A 114 -14.67 -10.52 -19.56
C ASN A 114 -14.44 -11.96 -19.97
#